data_AF-A0A0G0TNE5-F1
#
_entry.id   AF-A0A0G0TNE5-F1
#
_cell.length_a   1.000
_cell.length_b   1.000
_cell.length_c   1.000
_cell.angle_alpha   90.00
_cell.angle_beta   90.00
_cell.angle_gamma   90.00
#
_symmetry.space_group_name_H-M   'P 1'
#
loop_
_entity.id
_entity.type
_entity.pdbx_description
1 polymer ?
#
loop_
_entity_poly.entity_id
_entity_poly.type
_entity_poly.pdbx_seq_one_letter_code
_entity_poly.pdbx_strand_id
1 'polypeptide(L)'
;MSKEELTKYWFDSAEQDLLTADALMNSKRYMHSLFFCHLMLEKILKGIISRFDDTSYMTHDLLLLLEKAKIEINKDQAKFLGEVNTFNIRARYDDYKNSLYNKATEQYANDYFNRSREFKKWIEQK
;
A
#
# COMPACT_ATOMS: atom_id res chain seq x y z
N MET A 1 21.10 6.73 10.16
CA MET A 1 20.37 5.46 10.36
C MET A 1 21.14 4.36 9.67
N SER A 2 21.35 3.23 10.33
CA SER A 2 21.82 2.01 9.67
C SER A 2 20.74 1.43 8.74
N LYS A 3 21.10 0.45 7.90
CA LYS A 3 20.14 -0.25 7.04
C LYS A 3 19.05 -0.94 7.85
N GLU A 4 19.42 -1.52 8.99
CA GLU A 4 18.52 -2.19 9.92
C GLU A 4 17.54 -1.20 10.56
N GLU A 5 18.04 -0.03 10.99
CA GLU A 5 17.19 1.02 11.57
C GLU A 5 16.21 1.58 10.54
N LEU A 6 16.66 1.81 9.31
CA LEU A 6 15.81 2.30 8.22
C LEU A 6 14.75 1.27 7.82
N THR A 7 15.14 -0.01 7.72
CA THR A 7 14.24 -1.13 7.43
C THR A 7 13.18 -1.26 8.53
N LYS A 8 13.60 -1.19 9.80
CA LYS A 8 12.69 -1.22 10.94
C LYS A 8 11.72 -0.04 10.92
N TYR A 9 12.21 1.17 10.65
CA TYR A 9 11.39 2.36 10.54
C TYR A 9 10.27 2.19 9.50
N TRP A 10 10.59 1.64 8.32
CA TRP A 10 9.58 1.40 7.27
C TRP A 10 8.52 0.39 7.70
N PHE A 11 8.91 -0.73 8.32
CA PHE A 11 7.95 -1.73 8.78
C PHE A 11 7.09 -1.24 9.95
N ASP A 12 7.69 -0.57 10.93
CA ASP A 12 6.94 0.03 12.04
C ASP A 12 5.93 1.07 11.50
N SER A 13 6.33 1.88 10.52
CA SER A 13 5.46 2.87 9.89
C SER A 13 4.35 2.23 9.05
N ALA A 14 4.62 1.10 8.38
CA ALA A 14 3.61 0.34 7.65
C ALA A 14 2.56 -0.27 8.60
N GLU A 15 2.98 -0.72 9.78
CA GLU A 15 2.07 -1.24 10.80
C GLU A 15 1.15 -0.13 11.33
N GLN A 16 1.66 1.08 11.55
CA GLN A 16 0.83 2.23 11.92
C GLN A 16 -0.20 2.59 10.84
N ASP A 17 0.16 2.48 9.56
CA ASP A 17 -0.78 2.70 8.46
C ASP A 17 -1.87 1.62 8.42
N LEU A 18 -1.53 0.37 8.73
CA LEU A 18 -2.52 -0.71 8.82
C LEU A 18 -3.52 -0.45 9.95
N LEU A 19 -3.05 -0.07 11.14
CA LEU A 19 -3.91 0.29 12.27
C LEU A 19 -4.82 1.48 11.91
N THR A 20 -4.29 2.45 11.19
CA THR A 20 -5.07 3.60 10.70
C THR A 20 -6.11 3.17 9.68
N ALA A 21 -5.76 2.31 8.73
CA ALA A 21 -6.69 1.77 7.74
C ALA A 21 -7.85 1.01 8.41
N ASP A 22 -7.56 0.22 9.45
CA ASP A 22 -8.56 -0.51 10.23
C ASP A 22 -9.53 0.43 10.97
N ALA A 23 -9.01 1.43 11.67
CA ALA A 23 -9.84 2.45 12.34
C ALA A 23 -10.72 3.23 11.35
N LEU A 24 -10.21 3.52 10.16
CA LEU A 24 -10.97 4.16 9.09
C LEU A 24 -12.05 3.25 8.51
N MET A 25 -11.80 1.95 8.44
CA MET A 25 -12.82 0.96 8.04
C MET A 25 -13.96 0.89 9.06
N ASN A 26 -13.63 0.80 10.35
CA ASN A 26 -14.59 0.79 11.44
C ASN A 26 -15.43 2.09 11.52
N SER A 27 -14.85 3.23 11.14
CA SER A 27 -15.55 4.52 11.06
C SER A 27 -16.24 4.78 9.71
N LYS A 28 -16.30 3.78 8.82
CA LYS A 28 -16.92 3.86 7.47
C LYS A 28 -16.29 4.89 6.54
N ARG A 29 -15.04 5.29 6.80
CA ARG A 29 -14.24 6.19 5.96
C ARG A 29 -13.47 5.37 4.92
N TYR A 30 -14.22 4.64 4.09
CA TYR A 30 -13.71 3.63 3.16
C TYR A 30 -12.60 4.12 2.23
N MET A 31 -12.82 5.24 1.56
CA MET A 31 -11.83 5.85 0.67
C MET A 31 -10.49 6.13 1.37
N HIS A 32 -10.53 6.64 2.60
CA HIS A 32 -9.32 6.95 3.35
C HIS A 32 -8.65 5.67 3.83
N SER A 33 -9.42 4.66 4.25
CA SER A 33 -8.87 3.34 4.59
C SER A 33 -8.09 2.73 3.42
N LEU A 34 -8.64 2.78 2.21
CA LEU A 34 -7.97 2.29 0.99
C LEU A 34 -6.69 3.06 0.66
N PHE A 35 -6.67 4.38 0.90
CA PHE A 35 -5.45 5.18 0.80
C PHE A 35 -4.37 4.71 1.78
N PHE A 36 -4.73 4.41 3.03
CA PHE A 36 -3.79 3.85 4.00
C PHE A 36 -3.35 2.41 3.66
N CYS A 37 -4.20 1.61 3.01
CA CYS A 37 -3.75 0.32 2.44
C CYS A 37 -2.64 0.50 1.40
N HIS A 38 -2.78 1.50 0.52
CA HIS A 38 -1.73 1.83 -0.44
C HIS A 38 -0.42 2.23 0.26
N LEU A 39 -0.48 3.15 1.23
CA LEU A 39 0.71 3.60 1.97
C LEU A 39 1.40 2.46 2.72
N MET A 40 0.63 1.60 3.37
CA MET A 40 1.14 0.43 4.08
C MET A 40 1.94 -0.49 3.14
N LEU A 41 1.40 -0.83 1.96
CA LEU A 41 2.12 -1.66 0.98
C LEU A 41 3.35 -0.95 0.41
N GLU A 42 3.25 0.34 0.13
CA GLU A 42 4.39 1.16 -0.33
C GLU A 42 5.55 1.12 0.68
N LYS A 43 5.24 1.30 1.96
CA LYS A 43 6.24 1.30 3.04
C LYS A 43 6.87 -0.06 3.24
N ILE A 44 6.10 -1.16 3.16
CA ILE A 44 6.66 -2.52 3.22
C ILE A 44 7.68 -2.72 2.09
N LEU A 45 7.32 -2.37 0.86
CA LEU A 45 8.22 -2.52 -0.28
C LEU A 45 9.49 -1.67 -0.13
N LYS A 46 9.35 -0.42 0.33
CA LYS A 46 10.50 0.45 0.62
C LYS A 46 11.40 -0.12 1.73
N GLY A 47 10.82 -0.72 2.77
CA GLY A 47 11.55 -1.43 3.82
C GLY A 47 12.30 -2.67 3.32
N ILE A 48 11.75 -3.39 2.35
CA ILE A 48 12.46 -4.53 1.72
C ILE A 48 13.63 -4.03 0.88
N ILE A 49 13.40 -3.01 0.06
CA ILE A 49 14.44 -2.43 -0.79
C ILE A 49 15.60 -1.87 0.05
N SER A 50 15.30 -1.21 1.18
CA SER A 50 16.34 -0.66 2.06
C SER A 50 17.31 -1.69 2.66
N ARG A 51 16.97 -2.99 2.61
CA ARG A 51 17.87 -4.07 3.05
C ARG A 51 19.08 -4.22 2.13
N PHE A 52 18.97 -3.85 0.85
CA PHE A 52 20.02 -4.08 -0.15
C PHE A 52 20.32 -2.87 -1.04
N ASP A 53 19.56 -1.80 -0.93
CA ASP A 53 19.72 -0.57 -1.71
C ASP A 53 19.48 0.67 -0.82
N ASP A 54 20.44 1.60 -0.82
CA ASP A 54 20.39 2.83 -0.05
C ASP A 54 19.68 3.98 -0.79
N THR A 55 19.17 3.72 -2.00
CA THR A 55 18.50 4.71 -2.84
C THR A 55 17.10 5.03 -2.33
N SER A 56 16.85 6.31 -2.05
CA SER A 56 15.50 6.79 -1.77
C SER A 56 14.67 6.84 -3.06
N TYR A 57 13.64 6.01 -3.13
CA TYR A 57 12.76 5.95 -4.28
C TYR A 57 11.58 6.91 -4.15
N MET A 58 11.57 7.94 -5.00
CA MET A 58 10.53 8.97 -5.11
C MET A 58 9.25 8.50 -5.81
N THR A 59 9.06 7.18 -5.96
CA THR A 59 7.86 6.59 -6.57
C THR A 59 6.89 6.08 -5.50
N HIS A 60 5.61 6.07 -5.88
CA HIS A 60 4.50 5.48 -5.13
C HIS A 60 3.84 4.34 -5.90
N ASP A 61 4.34 4.03 -7.10
CA ASP A 61 3.81 2.95 -7.90
C ASP A 61 4.29 1.61 -7.31
N LEU A 62 3.35 0.81 -6.80
CA LEU A 62 3.61 -0.47 -6.16
C LEU A 62 4.21 -1.50 -7.13
N LEU A 63 3.89 -1.44 -8.43
CA LEU A 63 4.46 -2.34 -9.43
C LEU A 63 5.93 -2.02 -9.68
N LEU A 64 6.27 -0.73 -9.77
CA LEU A 64 7.67 -0.29 -9.90
C LEU A 64 8.48 -0.58 -8.62
N LEU A 65 7.85 -0.48 -7.45
CA LEU A 65 8.50 -0.84 -6.19
C LEU A 65 8.75 -2.34 -6.09
N LEU A 66 7.86 -3.20 -6.59
CA LEU A 66 8.09 -4.64 -6.63
C LEU A 66 9.25 -5.03 -7.55
N GLU A 67 9.36 -4.39 -8.71
CA GLU A 67 10.49 -4.60 -9.62
C GLU A 67 11.83 -4.26 -8.92
N LYS A 68 11.86 -3.13 -8.20
CA LYS A 68 13.01 -2.72 -7.40
C LYS A 68 13.28 -3.65 -6.22
N ALA A 69 12.21 -4.17 -5.61
CA ALA A 69 12.29 -5.19 -4.57
C ALA A 69 12.76 -6.55 -5.11
N LYS A 70 12.85 -6.72 -6.44
CA LYS A 70 13.14 -7.98 -7.14
C LYS A 70 12.16 -9.10 -6.76
N ILE A 71 10.90 -8.74 -6.53
CA ILE A 71 9.83 -9.68 -6.19
C ILE A 71 8.98 -9.94 -7.43
N GLU A 72 8.98 -11.19 -7.88
CA GLU A 72 8.10 -11.65 -8.95
C GLU A 72 6.69 -11.88 -8.43
N ILE A 73 5.71 -11.46 -9.23
CA ILE A 73 4.28 -11.58 -8.93
C ILE A 73 3.54 -12.24 -10.09
N ASN A 74 2.39 -12.86 -9.79
CA ASN A 74 1.51 -13.39 -10.81
C ASN A 74 0.58 -12.30 -11.39
N LYS A 75 -0.18 -12.65 -12.45
CA LYS A 75 -1.09 -11.72 -13.13
C LYS A 75 -2.20 -11.17 -12.22
N ASP A 76 -2.69 -11.96 -11.28
CA ASP A 76 -3.77 -11.54 -10.37
C ASP A 76 -3.28 -10.54 -9.32
N GLN A 77 -2.06 -10.76 -8.80
CA GLN A 77 -1.36 -9.80 -7.94
C GLN A 77 -1.04 -8.50 -8.69
N ALA A 78 -0.64 -8.58 -9.96
CA ALA A 78 -0.39 -7.39 -10.77
C ALA A 78 -1.66 -6.57 -10.99
N LYS A 79 -2.77 -7.24 -11.31
CA LYS A 79 -4.09 -6.60 -11.45
C LYS A 79 -4.57 -5.97 -10.15
N PHE A 80 -4.39 -6.68 -9.03
CA PHE A 80 -4.69 -6.18 -7.69
C PHE A 80 -3.94 -4.87 -7.39
N LEU A 81 -2.62 -4.87 -7.57
CA LEU A 81 -1.78 -3.71 -7.27
C LEU A 81 -2.01 -2.55 -8.24
N GLY A 82 -2.33 -2.85 -9.49
CA GLY A 82 -2.78 -1.83 -10.44
C GLY A 82 -4.00 -1.07 -9.92
N GLU A 83 -4.96 -1.76 -9.29
CA GLU A 83 -6.09 -1.11 -8.65
C GLU A 83 -5.68 -0.37 -7.36
N VAL A 84 -4.85 -0.97 -6.51
CA VAL A 84 -4.38 -0.31 -5.27
C VAL A 84 -3.58 0.96 -5.56
N ASN A 85 -2.84 1.01 -6.67
CA ASN A 85 -2.19 2.25 -7.13
C ASN A 85 -3.18 3.39 -7.35
N THR A 86 -4.43 3.09 -7.74
CA THR A 86 -5.48 4.13 -7.92
C THR A 86 -5.92 4.75 -6.60
N PHE A 87 -5.68 4.07 -5.47
CA PHE A 87 -6.03 4.57 -4.13
C PHE A 87 -5.06 5.62 -3.64
N ASN A 88 -3.95 5.90 -4.33
CA ASN A 88 -3.07 6.99 -3.98
C ASN A 88 -3.72 8.34 -4.32
N ILE A 89 -4.42 8.92 -3.34
CA ILE A 89 -5.12 10.20 -3.45
C ILE A 89 -4.14 11.37 -3.30
N ARG A 90 -3.07 11.40 -4.11
CA ARG A 90 -2.27 12.62 -4.30
C ARG A 90 -3.12 13.62 -5.08
N ALA A 91 -3.89 14.42 -4.34
CA ALA A 91 -4.56 15.68 -4.69
C ALA A 91 -4.58 16.07 -6.19
N ARG A 92 -5.17 15.24 -7.05
CA ARG A 92 -5.35 15.56 -8.47
C ARG A 92 -6.82 15.42 -8.83
N TYR A 93 -7.44 16.59 -8.98
CA TYR A 93 -8.80 16.88 -9.43
C TYR A 93 -9.93 16.27 -8.57
N ASP A 94 -10.89 17.11 -8.19
CA ASP A 94 -12.05 16.69 -7.40
C ASP A 94 -12.88 15.60 -8.10
N ASP A 95 -12.84 15.55 -9.43
CA ASP A 95 -13.50 14.52 -10.24
C ASP A 95 -12.95 13.11 -9.97
N TYR A 96 -11.63 12.97 -9.76
CA TYR A 96 -11.03 11.68 -9.46
C TYR A 96 -11.43 11.21 -8.06
N LYS A 97 -11.47 12.13 -7.09
CA LYS A 97 -11.99 11.86 -5.74
C LYS A 97 -13.44 11.41 -5.79
N ASN A 98 -14.28 12.04 -6.59
CA ASN A 98 -15.68 11.66 -6.73
C ASN A 98 -15.84 10.25 -7.32
N SER A 99 -15.03 9.89 -8.32
CA SER A 99 -15.06 8.54 -8.91
C SER A 99 -14.67 7.45 -7.91
N LEU A 100 -13.61 7.68 -7.13
CA LEU A 100 -13.15 6.74 -6.12
C LEU A 100 -14.13 6.68 -4.94
N TYR A 101 -14.71 7.81 -4.55
CA TYR A 101 -15.72 7.89 -3.50
C TYR A 101 -16.96 7.06 -3.85
N ASN A 102 -17.45 7.18 -5.09
CA ASN A 102 -18.60 6.40 -5.56
C ASN A 102 -18.28 4.89 -5.67
N LYS A 103 -17.03 4.53 -5.97
CA LYS A 103 -16.58 3.13 -6.07
C LYS A 103 -16.28 2.49 -4.71
N ALA A 104 -15.86 3.28 -3.72
CA ALA A 104 -15.46 2.84 -2.39
C ALA A 104 -16.68 2.52 -1.49
N THR A 105 -17.54 1.60 -1.95
CA THR A 105 -18.59 1.01 -1.13
C THR A 105 -17.99 0.16 -0.02
N GLU A 106 -18.78 -0.18 1.00
CA GLU A 106 -18.35 -1.04 2.10
C GLU A 106 -17.83 -2.39 1.62
N GLN A 107 -18.52 -3.03 0.67
CA GLN A 107 -18.11 -4.31 0.10
C GLN A 107 -16.80 -4.18 -0.66
N TYR A 108 -16.66 -3.13 -1.49
CA TYR A 108 -15.45 -2.88 -2.25
C TYR A 108 -14.26 -2.64 -1.31
N ALA A 109 -14.45 -1.81 -0.30
CA ALA A 109 -13.39 -1.44 0.62
C ALA A 109 -12.95 -2.63 1.49
N ASN A 110 -13.89 -3.45 1.95
CA ASN A 110 -13.58 -4.69 2.67
C ASN A 110 -12.79 -5.69 1.82
N ASP A 111 -13.15 -5.87 0.54
CA ASP A 111 -12.38 -6.75 -0.37
C ASP A 111 -10.92 -6.30 -0.48
N TYR A 112 -10.70 -5.02 -0.83
CA TYR A 112 -9.36 -4.49 -1.02
C TYR A 112 -8.57 -4.38 0.28
N PHE A 113 -9.22 -4.09 1.41
CA PHE A 113 -8.59 -4.09 2.72
C PHE A 113 -8.06 -5.49 3.08
N ASN A 114 -8.90 -6.52 2.95
CA ASN A 114 -8.51 -7.90 3.24
C ASN A 114 -7.39 -8.38 2.31
N ARG A 115 -7.52 -8.13 1.00
CA ARG A 115 -6.48 -8.49 0.03
C ARG A 115 -5.17 -7.75 0.29
N SER A 116 -5.22 -6.49 0.73
CA SER A 116 -4.01 -5.75 1.12
C SER A 116 -3.33 -6.35 2.35
N ARG A 117 -4.10 -6.81 3.34
CA ARG A 117 -3.56 -7.51 4.52
C ARG A 117 -2.95 -8.87 4.16
N GLU A 118 -3.59 -9.62 3.28
CA GLU A 118 -3.06 -10.88 2.78
C GLU A 118 -1.77 -10.66 1.98
N PHE A 119 -1.76 -9.64 1.13
CA PHE A 119 -0.58 -9.30 0.33
C PHE A 119 0.59 -8.80 1.20
N LYS A 120 0.33 -8.01 2.25
CA LYS A 120 1.32 -7.67 3.29
C LYS A 120 1.97 -8.94 3.86
N LYS A 121 1.16 -9.88 4.36
CA LYS A 121 1.65 -11.13 4.94
C LYS A 121 2.45 -11.96 3.94
N TRP A 122 2.01 -11.99 2.69
CA TRP A 122 2.69 -12.73 1.62
C TRP A 122 4.04 -12.11 1.27
N ILE A 123 4.14 -10.77 1.19
CA ILE A 123 5.41 -10.08 0.95
C ILE A 123 6.38 -10.26 2.13
N GLU A 124 5.89 -10.19 3.38
CA GLU A 124 6.74 -10.31 4.57
C GLU A 124 7.41 -11.71 4.69
N GLN A 125 6.92 -12.71 3.95
CA GLN A 125 7.51 -14.05 3.87
C GLN A 125 8.59 -14.18 2.79
N LYS A 126 8.86 -13.12 2.02
CA LYS A 126 9.91 -13.07 0.98
C LYS A 126 11.18 -12.41 1.50
#